data_AF-A0A1M7PAN8-F1
#
_entry.id   AF-A0A1M7PAN8-F1
#
_cell.length_a   1.000
_cell.length_b   1.000
_cell.length_c   1.000
_cell.angle_alpha   90.00
_cell.angle_beta   90.00
_cell.angle_gamma   90.00
#
_symmetry.space_group_name_H-M   'P 1'
#
loop_
_entity.id
_entity.type
_entity.pdbx_description
1 polymer ?
#
loop_
_entity_poly.entity_id
_entity_poly.type
_entity_poly.pdbx_seq_one_letter_code
_entity_poly.pdbx_strand_id
1 'polypeptide(L)'
;MLNRILLIEKEIIYVFTVFLILFNLVSLYFIVDLLSYDEIVGYLTNGEIKSGNPRNLAFLFFGTTLSNLLFISVTLMARFFSKNAIKTFELK
;
A
#
# COMPACT_ATOMS: atom_id res chain seq x y z
N MET A 1 -0.06 28.17 18.06
CA MET A 1 -0.57 27.87 16.70
C MET A 1 0.17 26.70 16.06
N LEU A 2 1.51 26.73 16.00
CA LEU A 2 2.36 25.66 15.45
C LEU A 2 2.08 24.25 16.03
N ASN A 3 1.94 24.13 17.36
CA ASN A 3 1.68 22.83 18.01
C ASN A 3 0.36 22.18 17.59
N ARG A 4 -0.68 22.97 17.27
CA ARG A 4 -1.95 22.42 16.78
C ARG A 4 -1.78 21.86 15.37
N ILE A 5 -1.01 22.55 14.51
CA ILE A 5 -0.71 22.10 13.15
C ILE A 5 0.06 20.78 13.18
N LEU A 6 1.08 20.68 14.05
CA LEU A 6 1.88 19.45 14.21
C LEU A 6 1.07 18.26 14.75
N LEU A 7 0.06 18.49 15.59
CA LEU A 7 -0.83 17.43 16.06
C LEU A 7 -1.74 16.92 14.93
N ILE A 8 -2.35 17.84 14.18
CA ILE A 8 -3.20 17.51 13.04
C ILE A 8 -2.41 16.73 11.99
N GLU A 9 -1.17 17.15 11.69
CA GLU A 9 -0.29 16.45 10.76
C GLU A 9 -0.04 14.99 11.19
N LYS A 10 0.24 14.75 12.47
CA LYS A 10 0.46 13.40 13.00
C LYS A 10 -0.77 12.52 12.88
N GLU A 11 -1.96 13.06 13.17
CA GLU A 11 -3.22 12.33 13.02
C GLU A 11 -3.50 12.00 11.56
N ILE A 12 -3.31 12.96 10.65
CA ILE A 12 -3.46 12.75 9.22
C ILE A 12 -2.53 11.64 8.73
N ILE A 13 -1.24 11.70 9.09
CA ILE A 13 -0.27 10.67 8.71
C ILE A 13 -0.70 9.31 9.25
N TYR A 14 -1.16 9.24 10.49
CA TYR A 14 -1.64 7.98 11.08
C TYR A 14 -2.82 7.39 10.32
N VAL A 15 -3.86 8.19 10.06
CA VAL A 15 -5.06 7.77 9.32
C VAL A 15 -4.70 7.28 7.92
N PHE A 16 -3.90 8.04 7.18
CA PHE A 16 -3.45 7.62 5.84
C PHE A 16 -2.58 6.36 5.87
N THR A 17 -1.76 6.16 6.90
CA THR A 17 -0.96 4.94 7.05
C THR A 17 -1.87 3.72 7.21
N VAL A 18 -2.92 3.82 8.04
CA VAL A 18 -3.90 2.73 8.23
C VAL A 18 -4.62 2.41 6.92
N PHE A 19 -5.13 3.43 6.21
CA PHE A 19 -5.76 3.23 4.91
C PHE A 19 -4.82 2.62 3.88
N LEU A 20 -3.56 3.06 3.85
CA LEU A 20 -2.57 2.52 2.93
C LEU A 20 -2.34 1.02 3.19
N ILE A 21 -2.27 0.57 4.45
CA ILE A 21 -2.17 -0.86 4.79
C ILE A 21 -3.41 -1.61 4.29
N LEU A 22 -4.61 -1.11 4.63
CA LEU A 22 -5.87 -1.75 4.26
C LEU A 22 -6.04 -1.89 2.74
N PHE A 23 -5.78 -0.81 1.99
CA PHE A 23 -5.85 -0.84 0.54
C PHE A 23 -4.83 -1.78 -0.08
N ASN A 24 -3.59 -1.86 0.44
CA ASN A 24 -2.61 -2.81 -0.08
C ASN A 24 -3.01 -4.27 0.22
N LEU A 25 -3.66 -4.57 1.35
CA LEU A 25 -4.19 -5.91 1.63
C LEU A 25 -5.34 -6.28 0.70
N VAL A 26 -6.28 -5.35 0.47
CA VAL A 26 -7.38 -5.54 -0.48
C VAL A 26 -6.84 -5.70 -1.90
N SER A 27 -5.84 -4.92 -2.30
CA SER A 27 -5.16 -5.06 -3.59
C SER A 27 -4.50 -6.43 -3.75
N LEU A 28 -3.84 -6.96 -2.71
CA LEU A 28 -3.27 -8.30 -2.75
C LEU A 28 -4.33 -9.37 -3.05
N TYR A 29 -5.50 -9.27 -2.43
CA TYR A 29 -6.62 -10.17 -2.72
C TYR A 29 -7.02 -10.10 -4.20
N PHE A 30 -7.22 -8.89 -4.73
CA PHE A 30 -7.56 -8.71 -6.16
C PHE A 30 -6.46 -9.18 -7.10
N ILE A 31 -5.19 -9.02 -6.75
CA ILE A 31 -4.06 -9.47 -7.57
C ILE A 31 -4.01 -11.00 -7.64
N VAL A 32 -4.22 -11.68 -6.51
CA VAL A 32 -4.29 -13.14 -6.46
C VAL A 32 -5.45 -13.64 -7.31
N ASP A 33 -6.61 -13.01 -7.20
CA ASP A 33 -7.76 -13.31 -8.06
C ASP A 33 -7.42 -13.06 -9.53
N LEU A 34 -6.79 -11.94 -9.86
CA LEU A 34 -6.39 -11.58 -11.22
C LEU A 34 -5.42 -12.59 -11.85
N LEU A 35 -4.50 -13.14 -11.06
CA LEU A 35 -3.55 -14.17 -11.49
C LEU A 35 -4.21 -15.52 -11.79
N SER A 36 -5.41 -15.77 -11.25
CA SER A 36 -6.15 -17.00 -11.48
C SER A 36 -6.84 -17.05 -12.85
N TYR A 37 -7.05 -15.90 -13.49
CA TYR A 37 -7.64 -15.83 -14.82
C TYR A 37 -6.56 -16.06 -15.89
N ASP A 38 -6.91 -16.84 -16.91
CA ASP A 38 -6.04 -17.05 -18.07
C ASP A 38 -6.14 -15.91 -19.09
N GLU A 39 -7.31 -15.26 -19.18
CA GLU A 39 -7.55 -14.20 -20.16
C GLU A 39 -8.54 -13.15 -19.61
N ILE A 40 -8.28 -11.88 -19.91
CA ILE A 40 -9.23 -10.79 -19.73
C ILE A 40 -9.86 -10.49 -21.07
N VAL A 41 -11.20 -10.41 -21.10
CA VAL A 41 -11.97 -10.10 -22.29
C VAL A 41 -12.62 -8.72 -22.15
N GLY A 42 -12.35 -7.83 -23.10
CA GLY A 42 -12.98 -6.52 -23.23
C GLY A 42 -13.81 -6.42 -24.51
N TYR A 43 -14.98 -5.78 -24.41
CA TYR A 43 -15.86 -5.53 -25.55
C TYR A 43 -15.65 -4.11 -26.06
N LEU A 44 -15.31 -3.98 -27.33
CA LEU A 44 -15.14 -2.69 -28.01
C LEU A 44 -16.49 -2.19 -28.54
N THR A 45 -16.60 -0.88 -28.76
CA THR A 45 -17.83 -0.22 -29.23
C THR A 45 -18.24 -0.61 -30.65
N ASN A 46 -17.33 -1.19 -31.43
CA ASN A 46 -17.55 -1.76 -32.75
C ASN A 46 -17.98 -3.24 -32.70
N GLY A 47 -18.16 -3.82 -31.50
CA GLY A 47 -18.53 -5.22 -31.31
C GLY A 47 -17.34 -6.20 -31.38
N GLU A 48 -16.11 -5.69 -31.58
CA GLU A 48 -14.91 -6.53 -31.53
C GLU A 48 -14.58 -6.93 -30.09
N ILE A 49 -13.97 -8.11 -29.96
CA ILE A 49 -13.52 -8.66 -28.69
C ILE A 49 -12.01 -8.46 -28.62
N LYS A 50 -11.55 -7.71 -27.60
CA LYS A 50 -10.14 -7.60 -27.27
C LYS A 50 -9.86 -8.53 -26.10
N SER A 51 -9.05 -9.55 -26.33
CA SER A 51 -8.58 -10.44 -25.28
C SER A 51 -7.10 -10.19 -24.98
N GLY A 52 -6.67 -10.46 -23.75
CA GLY A 52 -5.29 -10.26 -23.34
C GLY A 52 -4.96 -10.97 -22.06
N ASN A 53 -3.68 -11.31 -21.89
CA ASN A 53 -3.21 -12.02 -20.71
C ASN A 53 -3.14 -11.07 -19.49
N PRO A 54 -3.89 -11.32 -18.39
CA PRO A 54 -3.88 -10.49 -17.18
C PRO A 54 -2.54 -10.48 -16.45
N ARG A 55 -1.71 -11.51 -16.61
CA ARG A 55 -0.57 -11.78 -15.72
C ARG A 55 0.44 -10.63 -15.71
N ASN A 56 0.72 -10.01 -16.85
CA ASN A 56 1.64 -8.87 -16.90
C ASN A 56 1.15 -7.69 -16.04
N LEU A 57 -0.15 -7.40 -16.10
CA LEU A 57 -0.77 -6.36 -15.28
C LEU A 57 -0.77 -6.75 -13.80
N ALA A 58 -1.09 -8.01 -13.50
CA ALA A 58 -1.09 -8.53 -12.15
C ALA A 58 0.30 -8.47 -11.50
N PHE A 59 1.37 -8.80 -12.21
CA PHE A 59 2.75 -8.66 -11.73
C PHE A 59 3.15 -7.21 -11.49
N LEU A 60 2.70 -6.28 -12.34
CA LEU A 60 2.94 -4.85 -12.13
C LEU A 60 2.26 -4.38 -10.83
N PHE A 61 0.98 -4.70 -10.64
CA PHE A 61 0.27 -4.38 -9.40
C PHE A 61 0.85 -5.07 -8.18
N PHE A 62 1.33 -6.30 -8.32
CA PHE A 62 2.02 -7.02 -7.25
C PHE A 62 3.29 -6.29 -6.82
N GLY A 63 4.14 -5.89 -7.76
CA GLY A 63 5.37 -5.15 -7.48
C GLY A 63 5.09 -3.81 -6.79
N THR A 64 4.07 -3.07 -7.23
CA THR A 64 3.64 -1.82 -6.59
C THR A 64 3.14 -2.06 -5.17
N THR A 65 2.29 -3.07 -4.98
CA THR A 65 1.70 -3.39 -3.67
C THR A 65 2.76 -3.85 -2.67
N LEU A 66 3.71 -4.68 -3.13
CA LEU A 66 4.84 -5.13 -2.31
C LEU A 66 5.74 -3.96 -1.91
N SER A 67 6.07 -3.07 -2.86
CA SER A 67 6.87 -1.87 -2.58
C SER A 67 6.22 -0.96 -1.54
N ASN A 68 4.90 -0.76 -1.63
CA ASN A 68 4.15 0.04 -0.65
C ASN A 68 4.18 -0.60 0.75
N LEU A 69 3.96 -1.91 0.86
CA LEU A 69 4.02 -2.62 2.13
C LEU A 69 5.42 -2.59 2.75
N LEU A 70 6.47 -2.73 1.94
CA LEU A 70 7.85 -2.58 2.38
C LEU A 70 8.13 -1.17 2.90
N PHE A 71 7.70 -0.14 2.15
CA PHE A 71 7.86 1.25 2.55
C PHE A 71 7.20 1.55 3.91
N ILE A 72 5.96 1.07 4.11
CA ILE A 72 5.25 1.21 5.40
C ILE A 72 6.00 0.47 6.50
N SER A 73 6.44 -0.76 6.24
CA SER A 73 7.14 -1.59 7.23
C SER A 73 8.42 -0.93 7.71
N VAL A 74 9.24 -0.41 6.78
CA VAL A 74 10.48 0.32 7.10
C VAL A 74 10.16 1.59 7.89
N THR A 75 9.15 2.35 7.49
CA THR A 75 8.76 3.61 8.16
C THR A 75 8.29 3.35 9.59
N LEU A 76 7.49 2.31 9.83
CA LEU A 76 7.03 1.92 11.16
C LEU A 76 8.20 1.43 12.02
N MET A 77 9.09 0.62 11.46
CA MET A 77 10.28 0.13 12.14
C MET A 77 11.20 1.28 12.58
N ALA A 78 11.45 2.24 11.69
CA ALA A 78 12.23 3.45 12.00
C ALA A 78 11.59 4.27 13.15
N ARG A 79 10.27 4.46 13.13
CA ARG A 79 9.54 5.15 14.21
C ARG A 79 9.62 4.39 15.54
N PHE A 80 9.47 3.07 15.51
CA PHE A 80 9.54 2.23 16.69
C PHE A 80 10.91 2.29 17.36
N PHE A 81 11.99 2.14 16.59
CA PHE A 81 13.35 2.26 17.11
C PHE A 81 13.68 3.67 17.59
N SER A 82 13.25 4.71 16.87
CA SER A 82 13.44 6.10 17.31
C SER A 82 12.77 6.36 18.67
N LYS A 83 11.54 5.89 18.87
CA LYS A 83 10.83 6.02 20.15
C LYS A 83 11.53 5.26 21.29
N ASN A 84 12.01 4.06 21.02
CA ASN A 84 12.71 3.25 22.02
C ASN A 84 14.09 3.83 22.38
N ALA A 85 14.81 4.39 21.41
CA ALA A 85 16.10 5.05 21.65
C ALA A 85 15.95 6.27 22.58
N ILE A 86 14.92 7.10 22.38
CA ILE A 86 14.62 8.23 23.26
C ILE A 86 14.29 7.75 24.68
N LYS A 87 13.45 6.71 24.80
CA LYS A 87 13.04 6.16 26.10
C LYS A 87 14.22 5.61 26.91
N THR A 88 15.23 5.02 26.25
CA THR A 88 16.44 4.53 26.91
C THR A 88 17.37 5.66 27.36
N PHE A 89 17.36 6.82 26.68
CA PHE A 89 18.16 7.98 27.06
C PHE A 89 17.59 8.73 28.28
N GLU A 90 16.26 8.78 28.44
CA GLU A 90 15.63 9.41 29.62
C GLU A 90 15.73 8.56 30.90
N LEU A 91 16.02 7.26 30.78
CA LEU A 91 16.16 6.34 31.92
C LEU A 91 17.61 6.20 32.42
N LYS A 92 18.56 6.88 31.78
CA LYS A 92 19.99 6.84 32.09
C LYS A 92 20.45 8.17 32.70
#